data_AF-A0AAW1T0T4-F1
#
_entry.id   AF-A0AAW1T0T4-F1
#
_cell.length_a   1.000
_cell.length_b   1.000
_cell.length_c   1.000
_cell.angle_alpha   90.00
_cell.angle_beta   90.00
_cell.angle_gamma   90.00
#
_symmetry.space_group_name_H-M   'P 1'
#
loop_
_entity.id
_entity.type
_entity.pdbx_description
1 polymer ?
#
loop_
_entity_poly.entity_id
_entity_poly.type
_entity_poly.pdbx_seq_one_letter_code
_entity_poly.pdbx_strand_id
1 'polypeptide(L)'
;MEPTKAPWLAPGNTAEASATGRPLGSAAGATRSATNFVTNRPAFPAKLNTTEQHQFCSPRKHLTSQAELASFLASAAAKEFVGFVLALNESVKGRRVSDACSESPTVKGLLALLAELSAWVDLIPPVTTSLRYGNPAFREWHTRLESQARQKV
;
A
#
# COMPACT_ATOMS: atom_id res chain seq x y z
N MET A 1 -0.30 23.09 -30.62
CA MET A 1 -1.21 22.19 -29.86
C MET A 1 -0.97 22.49 -28.39
N GLU A 2 -1.98 23.02 -27.69
CA GLU A 2 -1.87 23.26 -26.25
C GLU A 2 -1.87 21.93 -25.49
N PRO A 3 -1.00 21.75 -24.47
CA PRO A 3 -1.02 20.55 -23.63
C PRO A 3 -2.29 20.52 -22.78
N THR A 4 -2.95 19.36 -22.73
CA THR A 4 -4.16 19.13 -21.94
C THR A 4 -3.91 19.46 -20.47
N LYS A 5 -4.53 20.54 -19.98
CA LYS A 5 -4.45 20.92 -18.56
C LYS A 5 -5.13 19.87 -17.69
N ALA A 6 -4.52 19.54 -16.57
CA ALA A 6 -5.10 18.62 -15.60
C ALA A 6 -6.38 19.22 -14.99
N PRO A 7 -7.45 18.43 -14.81
CA PRO A 7 -8.79 18.92 -14.50
C PRO A 7 -8.92 19.60 -13.13
N TRP A 8 -7.96 19.42 -12.22
CA TRP A 8 -7.94 20.08 -10.91
C TRP A 8 -7.28 21.47 -10.91
N LEU A 9 -6.69 21.91 -12.03
CA LEU A 9 -6.04 23.22 -12.18
C LEU A 9 -6.99 24.29 -12.79
N ALA A 10 -8.28 24.00 -12.92
CA ALA A 10 -9.24 24.98 -13.42
C ALA A 10 -9.46 26.11 -12.39
N PRO A 11 -9.35 27.40 -12.78
CA PRO A 11 -9.66 28.52 -11.89
C PRO A 11 -11.17 28.54 -11.65
N GLY A 12 -11.57 28.31 -10.39
CA GLY A 12 -12.96 28.18 -9.97
C GLY A 12 -13.15 27.32 -8.73
N ASN A 13 -12.13 26.55 -8.32
CA ASN A 13 -12.18 25.78 -7.08
C ASN A 13 -11.69 26.60 -5.88
N THR A 14 -12.32 27.76 -5.65
CA THR A 14 -12.33 28.35 -4.32
C THR A 14 -13.26 27.51 -3.45
N ALA A 15 -12.67 26.98 -2.39
CA ALA A 15 -13.28 26.12 -1.38
C ALA A 15 -14.76 26.42 -1.08
N GLU A 16 -15.64 25.55 -1.55
CA GLU A 16 -16.91 25.31 -0.88
C GLU A 16 -17.19 23.81 -0.90
N ALA A 17 -17.15 23.21 0.29
CA ALA A 17 -17.25 21.79 0.52
C ALA A 17 -18.64 21.27 0.16
N SER A 18 -18.84 20.83 -1.07
CA SER A 18 -19.92 19.91 -1.40
C SER A 18 -19.39 18.49 -1.34
N ALA A 19 -19.56 17.89 -0.16
CA ALA A 19 -19.47 16.45 0.04
C ALA A 19 -20.58 15.74 -0.77
N THR A 20 -20.43 15.65 -2.09
CA THR A 20 -21.20 14.71 -2.92
C THR A 20 -20.51 13.35 -2.83
N GLY A 21 -20.48 12.82 -1.59
CA GLY A 21 -20.39 11.39 -1.39
C GLY A 21 -21.53 10.77 -2.17
N ARG A 22 -21.19 9.95 -3.17
CA ARG A 22 -22.15 9.15 -3.92
C ARG A 22 -23.07 8.47 -2.90
N PRO A 23 -24.41 8.67 -2.94
CA PRO A 23 -25.27 8.02 -1.97
C PRO A 23 -25.04 6.52 -2.09
N LEU A 24 -24.78 5.85 -0.97
CA LEU A 24 -24.89 4.39 -0.90
C LEU A 24 -26.36 4.07 -1.18
N GLY A 25 -26.70 3.90 -2.45
CA GLY A 25 -27.95 3.26 -2.83
C GLY A 25 -27.94 1.88 -2.17
N SER A 26 -28.96 1.60 -1.36
CA SER A 26 -29.24 0.26 -0.86
C SER A 26 -29.45 -0.66 -2.06
N ALA A 27 -28.38 -1.29 -2.52
CA ALA A 27 -28.46 -2.40 -3.44
C ALA A 27 -28.97 -3.61 -2.63
N ALA A 28 -30.29 -3.73 -2.54
CA ALA A 28 -30.92 -4.97 -2.14
C ALA A 28 -30.47 -6.09 -3.10
N GLY A 29 -29.94 -7.18 -2.54
CA GLY A 29 -29.89 -8.47 -3.24
C GLY A 29 -28.68 -8.74 -4.13
N ALA A 30 -27.50 -8.84 -3.52
CA ALA A 30 -26.58 -9.93 -3.80
C ALA A 30 -25.66 -10.06 -2.59
N THR A 31 -25.85 -11.10 -1.78
CA THR A 31 -24.82 -11.51 -0.81
C THR A 31 -23.60 -11.85 -1.64
N ARG A 32 -22.65 -10.92 -1.77
CA ARG A 32 -21.34 -11.20 -2.35
C ARG A 32 -20.65 -12.14 -1.37
N SER A 33 -20.93 -13.44 -1.51
CA SER A 33 -20.20 -14.48 -0.81
C SER A 33 -18.82 -14.52 -1.46
N ALA A 34 -17.89 -13.78 -0.87
CA ALA A 34 -16.49 -13.93 -1.23
C ALA A 34 -16.09 -15.35 -0.82
N THR A 35 -15.64 -16.15 -1.78
CA THR A 35 -15.08 -17.46 -1.47
C THR A 35 -13.88 -17.24 -0.55
N ASN A 36 -13.90 -17.81 0.65
CA ASN A 36 -12.76 -17.71 1.57
C ASN A 36 -11.62 -18.57 1.01
N PHE A 37 -10.64 -17.91 0.38
CA PHE A 37 -9.51 -18.59 -0.25
C PHE A 37 -8.44 -19.03 0.77
N VAL A 38 -8.34 -18.34 1.91
CA VAL A 38 -7.44 -18.67 3.02
C VAL A 38 -8.16 -18.37 4.33
N THR A 39 -8.37 -19.38 5.16
CA THR A 39 -8.94 -19.21 6.51
C THR A 39 -7.82 -19.27 7.52
N ASN A 40 -7.63 -18.19 8.29
CA ASN A 40 -6.69 -18.16 9.41
C ASN A 40 -7.26 -17.36 10.60
N ARG A 41 -6.66 -17.51 11.78
CA ARG A 41 -6.97 -16.69 12.96
C ARG A 41 -6.14 -15.39 12.95
N PRO A 42 -6.65 -14.29 13.54
CA PRO A 42 -5.85 -13.10 13.79
C PRO A 42 -4.61 -13.45 14.61
N ALA A 43 -3.42 -13.29 14.03
CA ALA A 43 -2.16 -13.54 14.71
C ALA A 43 -1.04 -12.70 14.09
N PHE A 44 -0.27 -12.02 14.92
CA PHE A 44 1.00 -11.44 14.47
C PHE A 44 2.03 -12.56 14.25
N PRO A 45 2.90 -12.46 13.23
CA PRO A 45 3.93 -13.45 13.00
C PRO A 45 4.87 -13.54 14.21
N ALA A 46 5.38 -14.75 14.47
CA ALA A 46 6.35 -14.95 15.53
C ALA A 46 7.60 -14.10 15.28
N LYS A 47 8.19 -13.57 16.35
CA LYS A 47 9.48 -12.88 16.25
C LYS A 47 10.52 -13.89 15.77
N LEU A 48 11.23 -13.54 14.70
CA LEU A 48 12.36 -14.34 14.22
C LEU A 48 13.50 -14.23 15.25
N ASN A 49 13.89 -15.34 15.86
CA ASN A 49 15.10 -15.43 16.68
C ASN A 49 16.31 -15.33 15.73
N THR A 50 17.20 -14.38 15.99
CA THR A 50 18.16 -13.86 15.00
C THR A 50 19.20 -14.89 14.53
N THR A 51 19.56 -14.78 13.25
CA THR A 51 20.71 -15.35 12.49
C THR A 51 20.94 -16.85 12.39
N GLU A 52 20.68 -17.68 13.41
CA GLU A 52 21.03 -19.11 13.31
C GLU A 52 19.97 -19.98 12.60
N GLN A 53 18.72 -19.51 12.53
CA GLN A 53 17.59 -20.34 12.05
C GLN A 53 16.96 -19.86 10.74
N HIS A 54 17.37 -18.72 10.19
CA HIS A 54 16.76 -18.19 8.97
C HIS A 54 17.77 -17.58 8.01
N GLN A 55 17.82 -18.13 6.80
CA GLN A 55 18.61 -17.59 5.70
C GLN A 55 17.74 -16.65 4.86
N PHE A 56 18.04 -15.35 4.93
CA PHE A 56 17.40 -14.36 4.08
C PHE A 56 17.87 -14.49 2.63
N CYS A 57 16.96 -14.27 1.69
CA CYS A 57 17.24 -14.28 0.26
C CYS A 57 16.49 -13.14 -0.45
N SER A 58 16.91 -12.81 -1.67
CA SER A 58 16.20 -11.79 -2.48
C SER A 58 14.85 -12.34 -2.95
N PRO A 59 13.73 -11.61 -2.74
CA PRO A 59 12.44 -12.00 -3.28
C PRO A 59 12.49 -12.12 -4.81
N ARG A 60 11.76 -13.10 -5.37
CA ARG A 60 11.62 -13.32 -6.81
C ARG A 60 10.21 -13.77 -7.16
N LYS A 61 9.80 -13.60 -8.41
CA LYS A 61 8.49 -14.05 -8.88
C LYS A 61 8.40 -15.58 -8.81
N HIS A 62 7.43 -16.08 -8.04
CA HIS A 62 7.14 -17.51 -7.88
C HIS A 62 5.73 -17.91 -8.35
N LEU A 63 4.85 -16.95 -8.62
CA LEU A 63 3.49 -17.21 -9.09
C LEU A 63 3.40 -16.89 -10.59
N THR A 64 3.44 -17.94 -11.41
CA THR A 64 3.39 -17.87 -12.87
C THR A 64 2.29 -18.74 -13.48
N SER A 65 1.71 -19.67 -12.70
CA SER A 65 0.62 -20.55 -13.12
C SER A 65 -0.48 -20.69 -12.06
N GLN A 66 -1.63 -21.22 -12.47
CA GLN A 66 -2.75 -21.48 -11.55
C GLN A 66 -2.41 -22.56 -10.50
N ALA A 67 -1.57 -23.54 -10.86
CA ALA A 67 -1.12 -24.58 -9.93
C ALA A 67 -0.22 -24.00 -8.82
N GLU A 68 0.70 -23.09 -9.18
CA GLU A 68 1.54 -22.38 -8.20
C GLU A 68 0.70 -21.48 -7.29
N LEU A 69 -0.31 -20.81 -7.84
CA LEU A 69 -1.26 -20.04 -7.03
C LEU A 69 -1.99 -20.93 -6.01
N ALA A 70 -2.49 -22.10 -6.44
CA ALA A 70 -3.15 -23.05 -5.54
C ALA A 70 -2.21 -23.54 -4.43
N SER A 71 -0.96 -23.86 -4.78
CA SER A 71 0.09 -24.23 -3.81
C SER A 71 0.37 -23.10 -2.81
N PHE A 72 0.50 -21.86 -3.30
CA PHE A 72 0.70 -20.70 -2.45
C PHE A 72 -0.48 -20.48 -1.48
N LEU A 73 -1.72 -20.55 -1.95
CA LEU A 73 -2.90 -20.38 -1.09
C LEU A 73 -2.99 -21.45 0.00
N ALA A 74 -2.47 -22.66 -0.25
CA ALA A 74 -2.37 -23.72 0.77
C ALA A 74 -1.19 -23.55 1.74
N SER A 75 -0.19 -22.74 1.37
CA SER A 75 1.09 -22.59 2.08
C SER A 75 0.97 -21.88 3.45
N ALA A 76 1.99 -22.06 4.29
CA ALA A 76 2.11 -21.33 5.56
C ALA A 76 2.23 -19.82 5.35
N ALA A 77 3.00 -19.37 4.36
CA ALA A 77 3.21 -17.96 4.07
C ALA A 77 1.90 -17.21 3.76
N ALA A 78 1.01 -17.81 2.96
CA ALA A 78 -0.30 -17.21 2.69
C ALA A 78 -1.18 -17.13 3.94
N LYS A 79 -1.17 -18.17 4.77
CA LYS A 79 -1.90 -18.18 6.05
C LYS A 79 -1.36 -17.12 7.00
N GLU A 80 -0.04 -17.04 7.19
CA GLU A 80 0.62 -16.04 8.04
C GLU A 80 0.32 -14.62 7.58
N PHE A 81 0.40 -14.35 6.28
CA PHE A 81 0.05 -13.05 5.72
C PHE A 81 -1.40 -12.66 6.02
N VAL A 82 -2.36 -13.57 5.81
CA VAL A 82 -3.77 -13.32 6.14
C VAL A 82 -3.98 -13.16 7.64
N GLY A 83 -3.30 -13.97 8.46
CA GLY A 83 -3.35 -13.86 9.92
C GLY A 83 -2.86 -12.50 10.43
N PHE A 84 -1.79 -11.97 9.82
CA PHE A 84 -1.26 -10.64 10.10
C PHE A 84 -2.26 -9.53 9.75
N VAL A 85 -2.87 -9.60 8.56
CA VAL A 85 -3.90 -8.62 8.14
C VAL A 85 -5.11 -8.66 9.07
N LEU A 86 -5.55 -9.85 9.48
CA LEU A 86 -6.64 -10.01 10.44
C LEU A 86 -6.27 -9.45 11.82
N ALA A 87 -5.04 -9.66 12.31
CA ALA A 87 -4.56 -9.08 13.55
C ALA A 87 -4.56 -7.54 13.52
N LEU A 88 -4.13 -6.95 12.40
CA LEU A 88 -4.22 -5.50 12.19
C LEU A 88 -5.67 -5.00 12.22
N ASN A 89 -6.58 -5.70 11.55
CA ASN A 89 -8.01 -5.35 11.55
C ASN A 89 -8.58 -5.32 12.98
N GLU A 90 -8.40 -6.40 13.74
CA GLU A 90 -8.85 -6.47 15.13
C GLU A 90 -8.24 -5.35 15.99
N SER A 91 -6.96 -5.04 15.77
CA SER A 91 -6.26 -4.04 16.58
C SER A 91 -6.83 -2.63 16.46
N VAL A 92 -7.52 -2.29 15.36
CA VAL A 92 -8.06 -0.95 15.08
C VAL A 92 -9.58 -0.86 15.18
N LYS A 93 -10.28 -1.96 15.52
CA LYS A 93 -11.74 -1.94 15.67
C LYS A 93 -12.20 -0.94 16.73
N GLY A 94 -13.20 -0.12 16.37
CA GLY A 94 -13.77 0.88 17.25
C GLY A 94 -12.88 2.09 17.52
N ARG A 95 -11.73 2.22 16.84
CA ARG A 95 -10.82 3.36 16.97
C ARG A 95 -10.96 4.31 15.80
N ARG A 96 -10.75 5.60 16.04
CA ARG A 96 -10.66 6.65 15.02
C ARG A 96 -9.21 6.86 14.63
N VAL A 97 -8.99 7.38 13.43
CA VAL A 97 -7.66 7.78 12.97
C VAL A 97 -7.06 8.89 13.85
N SER A 98 -7.92 9.76 14.41
CA SER A 98 -7.53 10.85 15.31
C SER A 98 -7.22 10.41 16.74
N ASP A 99 -7.50 9.16 17.11
CA ASP A 99 -7.26 8.68 18.48
C ASP A 99 -5.75 8.63 18.74
N ALA A 100 -5.33 9.08 19.92
CA ALA A 100 -3.93 9.03 20.31
C ALA A 100 -3.43 7.58 20.35
N CYS A 101 -2.25 7.32 19.77
CA CYS A 101 -1.62 6.01 19.79
C CYS A 101 -0.12 6.14 20.14
N SER A 102 0.45 5.07 20.70
CA SER A 102 1.87 5.03 21.04
C SER A 102 2.72 4.79 19.80
N GLU A 103 3.64 5.71 19.52
CA GLU A 103 4.61 5.56 18.42
C GLU A 103 5.93 4.97 18.93
N SER A 104 6.24 3.74 18.53
CA SER A 104 7.55 3.13 18.81
C SER A 104 8.66 3.79 17.96
N PRO A 105 9.93 3.65 18.34
CA PRO A 105 11.05 4.13 17.51
C PRO A 105 11.01 3.59 16.08
N THR A 106 10.61 2.33 15.89
CA THR A 106 10.44 1.71 14.56
C THR A 106 9.35 2.41 13.75
N VAL A 107 8.19 2.71 14.36
CA VAL A 107 7.10 3.43 13.69
C VAL A 107 7.55 4.83 13.28
N LYS A 108 8.26 5.55 14.16
CA LYS A 108 8.81 6.88 13.83
C LYS A 108 9.81 6.82 12.68
N GLY A 109 10.67 5.80 12.63
CA GLY A 109 11.58 5.57 11.51
C GLY A 109 10.85 5.35 10.18
N LEU A 110 9.79 4.53 10.19
CA LEU A 110 8.95 4.32 9.00
C LEU A 110 8.25 5.61 8.55
N LEU A 111 7.72 6.41 9.48
CA LEU A 111 7.09 7.70 9.17
C LEU A 111 8.10 8.68 8.56
N ALA A 112 9.32 8.75 9.09
CA ALA A 112 10.39 9.60 8.55
C ALA A 112 10.78 9.17 7.13
N LEU A 113 10.89 7.86 6.88
CA LEU A 113 11.15 7.33 5.54
C LEU A 113 10.03 7.71 4.56
N LEU A 114 8.76 7.54 4.94
CA LEU A 114 7.62 7.93 4.09
C LEU A 114 7.58 9.44 3.82
N ALA A 115 7.91 10.27 4.81
CA ALA A 115 7.99 11.71 4.64
C ALA A 115 9.10 12.12 3.65
N GLU A 116 10.27 11.47 3.71
CA GLU A 116 11.36 11.69 2.75
C GLU A 116 10.95 11.29 1.32
N LEU A 117 10.33 10.12 1.15
CA LEU A 117 9.81 9.67 -0.14
C LEU A 117 8.75 10.63 -0.72
N SER A 118 7.91 11.18 0.15
CA SER A 118 6.91 12.18 -0.22
C SER A 118 7.56 13.49 -0.65
N ALA A 119 8.59 13.97 0.05
CA ALA A 119 9.30 15.20 -0.30
C ALA A 119 9.99 15.10 -1.68
N TRP A 120 10.40 13.91 -2.11
CA TRP A 120 10.97 13.73 -3.45
C TRP A 120 9.96 13.97 -4.58
N VAL A 121 8.66 13.87 -4.32
CA VAL A 121 7.63 14.21 -5.32
C VAL A 121 7.71 15.69 -5.69
N ASP A 122 7.95 16.56 -4.71
CA ASP A 122 8.13 18.00 -4.96
C ASP A 122 9.46 18.31 -5.66
N LEU A 123 10.51 17.52 -5.36
CA LEU A 123 11.82 17.66 -5.99
C LEU A 123 11.87 17.13 -7.43
N ILE A 124 10.95 16.24 -7.80
CA ILE A 124 10.92 15.57 -9.10
C ILE A 124 9.56 15.88 -9.76
N PRO A 125 9.39 17.12 -10.27
CA PRO A 125 8.12 17.55 -10.81
C PRO A 125 7.75 16.78 -12.10
N PRO A 126 6.46 16.68 -12.42
CA PRO A 126 6.01 16.08 -13.67
C PRO A 126 6.64 16.75 -14.90
N VAL A 127 7.11 15.95 -15.86
CA VAL A 127 7.64 16.45 -17.13
C VAL A 127 6.51 16.61 -18.14
N THR A 128 6.54 17.67 -18.95
CA THR A 128 5.60 17.85 -20.06
C THR A 128 5.78 16.71 -21.07
N THR A 129 4.71 15.97 -21.34
CA THR A 129 4.74 14.79 -22.19
C THR A 129 3.49 14.70 -23.07
N SER A 130 3.64 14.13 -24.26
CA SER A 130 2.53 13.77 -25.15
C SER A 130 1.90 12.41 -24.80
N LEU A 131 2.50 11.67 -23.85
CA LEU A 131 1.99 10.39 -23.38
C LEU A 131 0.67 10.58 -22.62
N ARG A 132 -0.28 9.68 -22.86
CA ARG A 132 -1.59 9.69 -22.17
C ARG A 132 -1.56 9.07 -20.78
N TYR A 133 -0.59 8.19 -20.50
CA TYR A 133 -0.47 7.47 -19.24
C TYR A 133 0.96 7.54 -18.73
N GLY A 134 1.11 7.58 -17.41
CA GLY A 134 2.40 7.53 -16.71
C GLY A 134 3.32 8.70 -17.03
N ASN A 135 3.56 9.59 -16.07
CA ASN A 135 4.55 10.64 -16.27
C ASN A 135 5.98 10.04 -16.16
N PRO A 136 6.89 10.30 -17.11
CA PRO A 136 8.28 9.84 -17.03
C PRO A 136 9.02 10.26 -15.76
N ALA A 137 8.63 11.36 -15.11
CA ALA A 137 9.15 11.79 -13.81
C ALA A 137 9.07 10.69 -12.73
N PHE A 138 8.08 9.78 -12.82
CA PHE A 138 8.00 8.64 -11.91
C PHE A 138 9.22 7.72 -11.99
N ARG A 139 9.83 7.57 -13.18
CA ARG A 139 11.03 6.74 -13.34
C ARG A 139 12.21 7.34 -12.59
N GLU A 140 12.37 8.65 -12.67
CA GLU A 140 13.42 9.37 -11.93
C GLU A 140 13.22 9.21 -10.42
N TRP A 141 11.99 9.41 -9.93
CA TRP A 141 11.63 9.17 -8.53
C TRP A 141 11.93 7.73 -8.10
N HIS A 142 11.59 6.74 -8.94
CA HIS A 142 11.81 5.33 -8.64
C HIS A 142 13.31 4.96 -8.66
N THR A 143 14.09 5.43 -9.63
CA THR A 143 15.53 5.20 -9.70
C THR A 143 16.23 5.77 -8.46
N ARG A 144 15.81 6.94 -7.99
CA ARG A 144 16.28 7.50 -6.73
C ARG A 144 15.96 6.59 -5.55
N LEU A 145 14.72 6.10 -5.44
CA LEU A 145 14.32 5.12 -4.43
C LEU A 145 15.19 3.85 -4.47
N GLU A 146 15.36 3.22 -5.63
CA GLU A 146 16.18 2.00 -5.77
C GLU A 146 17.63 2.23 -5.33
N SER A 147 18.20 3.38 -5.67
CA SER A 147 19.57 3.73 -5.30
C SER A 147 19.77 3.90 -3.80
N GLN A 148 18.73 4.29 -3.05
CA GLN A 148 18.81 4.61 -1.62
C GLN A 148 18.16 3.54 -0.72
N ALA A 149 17.34 2.65 -1.27
CA ALA A 149 16.55 1.68 -0.50
C ALA A 149 17.40 0.80 0.44
N ARG A 150 18.61 0.39 0.02
CA ARG A 150 19.51 -0.43 0.85
C ARG A 150 20.18 0.33 1.99
N GLN A 151 20.30 1.65 1.88
CA GLN A 151 20.95 2.48 2.90
C GLN A 151 19.96 2.92 4.00
N LYS A 152 18.65 2.75 3.74
CA LYS A 152 17.55 3.24 4.57
C LYS A 152 16.88 2.13 5.40
N VAL A 153 17.39 0.89 5.33
CA VAL A 153 16.94 -0.31 6.07
C VAL A 153 18.11 -0.83 6.89
#